data_AF-A0A1S3KCW2-F1
#
_entry.id   AF-A0A1S3KCW2-F1
#
_cell.length_a   1.000
_cell.length_b   1.000
_cell.length_c   1.000
_cell.angle_alpha   90.00
_cell.angle_beta   90.00
_cell.angle_gamma   90.00
#
_symmetry.space_group_name_H-M   'P 1'
#
loop_
_entity.id
_entity.type
_entity.pdbx_description
1 polymer ?
#
loop_
_entity_poly.entity_id
_entity_poly.type
_entity_poly.pdbx_seq_one_letter_code
_entity_poly.pdbx_strand_id
1 'polypeptide(L)'
;MWQQFVLVGELLLGGFLVNFVPYFMQDRTMFLHHYLPGVLFKFMVLAAVIDHVYSVLNYITQHNRLANQVSKFTFVAAVLVWCSAVYHQFHKYCVLNQGTTILTPDHLQKLQWRESWDFVYSL
;
A
#
# COMPACT_ATOMS: atom_id res chain seq x y z
N MET A 1 -19.83 -13.57 6.74
CA MET A 1 -19.24 -12.56 5.84
C MET A 1 -18.85 -11.28 6.59
N TRP A 2 -19.80 -10.50 7.14
CA TRP A 2 -19.46 -9.28 7.89
C TRP A 2 -18.64 -9.54 9.16
N GLN A 3 -19.06 -10.49 10.02
CA GLN A 3 -18.32 -10.80 11.26
C GLN A 3 -16.90 -11.31 11.01
N GLN A 4 -16.68 -12.08 9.93
CA GLN A 4 -15.35 -12.53 9.55
C GLN A 4 -14.47 -11.35 9.10
N PHE A 5 -15.04 -10.39 8.35
CA PHE A 5 -14.33 -9.17 7.98
C PHE A 5 -13.99 -8.31 9.19
N VAL A 6 -14.92 -8.14 10.13
CA VAL A 6 -14.67 -7.41 11.38
C VAL A 6 -13.57 -8.09 12.19
N LEU A 7 -13.61 -9.42 12.35
CA LEU A 7 -12.57 -10.18 13.06
C LEU A 7 -11.20 -10.03 12.40
N VAL A 8 -11.11 -10.17 11.09
CA VAL A 8 -9.85 -10.00 10.34
C VAL A 8 -9.35 -8.55 10.46
N GLY A 9 -10.25 -7.58 10.38
CA GLY A 9 -9.93 -6.16 10.57
C GLY A 9 -9.40 -5.87 11.97
N GLU A 10 -10.07 -6.36 13.01
CA GLU A 10 -9.64 -6.22 14.41
C GLU A 10 -8.29 -6.88 14.65
N LEU A 11 -8.05 -8.07 14.10
CA LEU A 11 -6.80 -8.80 14.29
C LEU A 11 -5.64 -8.12 13.57
N LEU A 12 -5.84 -7.63 12.34
CA LEU A 12 -4.82 -6.94 11.56
C LEU A 12 -4.55 -5.51 12.08
N LEU A 13 -5.59 -4.77 12.47
CA LEU A 13 -5.44 -3.45 13.09
C LEU A 13 -4.86 -3.54 14.50
N GLY A 14 -5.27 -4.54 15.28
CA GLY A 14 -4.69 -4.85 16.57
C GLY A 14 -3.20 -5.19 16.44
N GLY A 15 -2.84 -6.07 15.51
CA GLY A 15 -1.45 -6.38 15.17
C GLY A 15 -0.66 -5.15 14.74
N PHE A 16 -1.25 -4.29 13.90
CA PHE A 16 -0.66 -3.01 13.52
C PHE A 16 -0.40 -2.11 14.74
N LEU A 17 -1.39 -1.92 15.61
CA LEU A 17 -1.27 -1.06 16.79
C LEU A 17 -0.23 -1.60 17.78
N VAL A 18 -0.22 -2.90 18.06
CA VAL A 18 0.80 -3.51 18.92
C VAL A 18 2.21 -3.31 18.35
N ASN A 19 2.36 -3.33 17.03
CA ASN A 19 3.65 -3.09 16.39
C ASN A 19 3.98 -1.61 16.18
N PHE A 20 3.02 -0.68 16.30
CA PHE A 20 3.22 0.73 15.96
C PHE A 20 3.17 1.65 17.19
N VAL A 21 2.29 1.38 18.15
CA VAL A 21 2.09 2.19 19.36
C VAL A 21 3.32 2.22 20.29
N PRO A 22 4.05 1.10 20.52
CA PRO A 22 5.24 1.13 21.38
C PRO A 22 6.28 2.14 20.88
N TYR A 23 6.31 2.40 19.57
CA TYR A 23 7.24 3.34 18.99
C TYR A 23 6.95 4.81 19.35
N PHE A 24 5.73 5.18 19.75
CA PHE A 24 5.48 6.55 20.24
C PHE A 24 5.99 6.79 21.66
N MET A 25 6.18 5.73 22.44
CA MET A 25 6.60 5.81 23.84
C MET A 25 8.12 5.78 24.00
N GLN A 26 8.87 5.76 22.90
CA GLN A 26 10.32 5.58 22.92
C GLN A 26 11.03 6.87 22.52
N ASP A 27 11.78 7.46 23.46
CA ASP A 27 12.52 8.73 23.28
C ASP A 27 13.74 8.65 22.32
N ARG A 28 13.90 7.54 21.59
CA ARG A 28 15.02 7.35 20.66
C ARG A 28 14.64 7.83 19.27
N THR A 29 15.59 8.41 18.55
CA THR A 29 15.44 8.79 17.14
C THR A 29 15.14 7.56 16.29
N MET A 30 13.92 7.50 15.74
CA MET A 30 13.49 6.37 14.92
C MET A 30 13.55 6.66 13.43
N PHE A 31 14.37 5.85 12.77
CA PHE A 31 14.50 5.83 11.32
C PHE A 31 13.37 5.03 10.67
N LEU A 32 13.12 5.33 9.39
CA LEU A 32 11.99 4.81 8.60
C LEU A 32 11.85 3.27 8.62
N HIS A 33 12.95 2.53 8.80
CA HIS A 33 12.93 1.07 8.79
C HIS A 33 12.17 0.43 9.96
N HIS A 34 12.05 1.11 11.11
CA HIS A 34 11.26 0.62 12.24
C HIS A 34 9.76 0.53 11.92
N TYR A 35 9.32 1.26 10.89
CA TYR A 35 7.92 1.28 10.45
C TYR A 35 7.60 0.16 9.43
N LEU A 36 8.59 -0.53 8.86
CA LEU A 36 8.37 -1.58 7.85
C LEU A 36 7.41 -2.70 8.33
N PRO A 37 7.54 -3.23 9.56
CA PRO A 37 6.61 -4.24 10.07
C PRO A 37 5.17 -3.74 10.08
N GLY A 38 4.94 -2.48 10.48
CA GLY A 38 3.62 -1.84 10.44
C GLY A 38 3.09 -1.65 9.01
N VAL A 39 3.95 -1.44 8.03
CA VAL A 39 3.57 -1.34 6.62
C VAL A 39 3.05 -2.67 6.07
N LEU A 40 3.60 -3.82 6.51
CA LEU A 40 3.09 -5.14 6.11
C LEU A 40 1.64 -5.36 6.56
N PHE A 41 1.29 -4.96 7.78
CA PHE A 41 -0.09 -5.02 8.26
C PHE A 41 -1.02 -4.13 7.41
N LYS A 42 -0.56 -2.96 6.96
CA LYS A 42 -1.35 -2.09 6.06
C LYS A 42 -1.64 -2.78 4.72
N PHE A 43 -0.67 -3.52 4.14
CA PHE A 43 -0.91 -4.28 2.91
C PHE A 43 -1.91 -5.44 3.12
N MET A 44 -1.84 -6.13 4.27
CA MET A 44 -2.81 -7.18 4.61
C MET A 44 -4.23 -6.62 4.78
N VAL A 45 -4.37 -5.48 5.47
CA VAL A 45 -5.66 -4.77 5.60
C VAL A 45 -6.19 -4.37 4.23
N LEU A 46 -5.33 -3.85 3.36
CA LEU A 46 -5.72 -3.45 2.01
C LEU A 46 -6.25 -4.65 1.19
N ALA A 47 -5.57 -5.80 1.25
CA ALA A 47 -6.04 -7.02 0.60
C ALA A 47 -7.40 -7.48 1.14
N ALA A 48 -7.58 -7.46 2.46
CA ALA A 48 -8.85 -7.82 3.10
C ALA A 48 -10.00 -6.88 2.70
N VAL A 49 -9.72 -5.57 2.56
CA VAL A 49 -10.70 -4.58 2.10
C VAL A 49 -11.08 -4.83 0.64
N ILE A 50 -10.12 -5.10 -0.25
CA ILE A 50 -10.40 -5.40 -1.67
C ILE A 50 -11.30 -6.62 -1.80
N ASP A 51 -11.02 -7.70 -1.05
CA ASP A 51 -11.85 -8.92 -1.05
C ASP A 51 -13.27 -8.67 -0.49
N HIS A 52 -13.37 -7.86 0.56
CA HIS A 52 -14.67 -7.50 1.13
C HIS A 52 -15.52 -6.66 0.17
N VAL A 53 -14.91 -5.67 -0.50
CA VAL A 53 -15.59 -4.85 -1.51
C VAL A 53 -16.08 -5.71 -2.67
N TYR A 54 -15.26 -6.65 -3.14
CA TYR A 54 -15.68 -7.60 -4.18
C TYR A 54 -16.89 -8.44 -3.76
N SER A 55 -16.88 -8.93 -2.51
CA SER A 55 -17.98 -9.71 -1.94
C SER A 55 -19.28 -8.89 -1.78
N VAL A 56 -19.16 -7.64 -1.34
CA VAL A 56 -20.29 -6.70 -1.20
C VAL A 56 -20.87 -6.33 -2.57
N LEU A 57 -20.03 -6.06 -3.57
CA LEU A 57 -20.47 -5.81 -4.95
C LEU A 57 -21.24 -6.99 -5.52
N ASN A 58 -20.78 -8.22 -5.27
CA ASN A 58 -21.48 -9.43 -5.69
C ASN A 58 -22.84 -9.56 -4.98
N TYR A 59 -22.94 -9.21 -3.70
CA TYR A 59 -24.17 -9.27 -2.93
C TYR A 59 -25.21 -8.24 -3.41
N ILE A 60 -24.81 -6.98 -3.62
CA ILE A 60 -25.72 -5.91 -4.05
C ILE A 60 -26.24 -6.18 -5.47
N THR A 61 -25.35 -6.59 -6.37
CA THR A 61 -25.69 -6.73 -7.79
C THR A 61 -26.20 -8.13 -8.15
N GLN A 62 -26.44 -8.99 -7.15
CA GLN A 62 -26.89 -10.39 -7.36
C GLN A 62 -28.18 -10.51 -8.18
N HIS A 63 -29.09 -9.54 -8.06
CA HIS A 63 -30.39 -9.56 -8.72
C HIS A 63 -30.32 -9.36 -10.24
N ASN A 64 -29.25 -8.76 -10.76
CA ASN A 64 -29.07 -8.53 -12.19
C ASN A 64 -27.76 -9.15 -12.67
N ARG A 65 -27.87 -10.28 -13.40
CA ARG A 65 -26.74 -11.08 -13.86
C ARG A 65 -25.75 -10.31 -14.73
N LEU A 66 -26.25 -9.45 -15.63
CA LEU A 66 -25.40 -8.61 -16.49
C LEU A 66 -24.66 -7.56 -15.67
N ALA A 67 -25.38 -6.86 -14.80
CA ALA A 67 -24.78 -5.86 -13.93
C ALA A 67 -23.73 -6.47 -12.98
N ASN A 68 -23.92 -7.70 -12.51
CA ASN A 68 -22.97 -8.39 -11.63
C ASN A 68 -21.67 -8.71 -12.38
N GLN A 69 -21.76 -9.23 -13.61
CA GLN A 69 -20.58 -9.52 -14.42
C GLN A 69 -19.80 -8.25 -14.77
N VAL A 70 -20.50 -7.19 -15.18
CA VAL A 70 -19.86 -5.90 -15.50
C VAL A 70 -19.20 -5.32 -14.25
N SER A 71 -19.91 -5.24 -13.12
CA SER A 71 -19.36 -4.67 -11.87
C SER A 71 -18.11 -5.40 -11.40
N LYS A 72 -18.10 -6.74 -11.46
CA LYS A 72 -16.94 -7.57 -11.11
C LYS A 72 -15.77 -7.33 -12.07
N PHE A 73 -16.04 -7.36 -13.38
CA PHE A 73 -15.01 -7.14 -14.38
C PHE A 73 -14.38 -5.75 -14.25
N THR A 74 -15.21 -4.71 -14.10
CA THR A 74 -14.78 -3.34 -13.88
C THR A 74 -13.94 -3.21 -12.61
N PHE A 75 -14.37 -3.83 -11.50
CA PHE A 75 -13.61 -3.80 -10.25
C PHE A 75 -12.25 -4.49 -10.37
N VAL A 76 -12.20 -5.69 -10.94
CA VAL A 76 -10.95 -6.43 -11.17
C VAL A 76 -10.02 -5.66 -12.11
N ALA A 77 -10.55 -5.09 -13.20
CA ALA A 77 -9.78 -4.26 -14.10
C ALA A 77 -9.21 -3.02 -13.40
N ALA A 78 -9.99 -2.34 -12.56
CA ALA A 78 -9.52 -1.20 -11.78
C ALA A 78 -8.38 -1.59 -10.82
N VAL A 79 -8.50 -2.73 -10.13
CA VAL A 79 -7.43 -3.25 -9.25
C VAL A 79 -6.17 -3.58 -10.05
N LEU A 80 -6.29 -4.19 -11.23
CA LEU A 80 -5.14 -4.49 -12.10
C LEU A 80 -4.45 -3.23 -12.61
N VAL A 81 -5.20 -2.21 -13.03
CA VAL A 81 -4.65 -0.91 -13.43
C VAL A 81 -3.90 -0.28 -12.26
N TRP A 82 -4.47 -0.31 -11.05
CA TRP A 82 -3.82 0.20 -9.85
C TRP A 82 -2.52 -0.56 -9.52
N CYS A 83 -2.54 -1.90 -9.54
CA CYS A 83 -1.33 -2.71 -9.36
C CYS A 83 -0.24 -2.40 -10.41
N SER A 84 -0.65 -2.16 -11.66
CA SER A 84 0.27 -1.81 -12.75
C SER A 84 0.91 -0.43 -12.53
N ALA A 85 0.14 0.54 -12.04
CA ALA A 85 0.65 1.85 -11.66
C ALA A 85 1.64 1.76 -10.48
N VAL A 86 1.33 0.95 -9.46
CA VAL A 86 2.24 0.69 -8.33
C VAL A 86 3.54 0.05 -8.82
N TYR A 87 3.45 -0.95 -9.70
CA TYR A 87 4.62 -1.60 -10.29
C TYR A 87 5.49 -0.64 -11.12
N HIS A 88 4.86 0.21 -11.94
CA HIS A 88 5.56 1.24 -12.69
C HIS A 88 6.29 2.22 -11.77
N GLN A 89 5.64 2.63 -10.68
CA GLN A 89 6.25 3.53 -9.70
C GLN A 89 7.40 2.84 -8.93
N PHE A 90 7.25 1.56 -8.61
CA PHE A 90 8.31 0.75 -8.00
C PHE A 90 9.52 0.65 -8.92
N HIS A 91 9.35 0.38 -10.21
CA HIS A 91 10.44 0.36 -11.18
C HIS A 91 11.19 1.69 -11.26
N LYS A 92 10.46 2.80 -11.29
CA LYS A 92 11.05 4.15 -11.28
C LYS A 92 11.91 4.40 -10.03
N TYR A 93 11.49 3.90 -8.86
CA TYR A 93 12.22 4.07 -7.61
C TYR A 93 13.24 2.96 -7.31
N CYS A 94 13.18 1.82 -7.99
CA CYS A 94 14.11 0.71 -7.80
C CYS A 94 15.56 1.10 -8.12
N VAL A 95 15.74 2.05 -9.05
CA VAL A 95 17.03 2.67 -9.39
C VAL A 95 17.72 3.30 -8.16
N LEU A 96 16.94 3.82 -7.19
CA LEU A 96 17.48 4.40 -5.96
C LEU A 96 18.03 3.34 -4.98
N ASN A 97 17.53 2.11 -5.04
CA ASN A 97 17.93 1.04 -4.11
C ASN A 97 19.15 0.24 -4.61
N GLN A 98 19.42 0.27 -5.92
CA GLN A 98 20.47 -0.58 -6.53
C GLN A 98 21.87 0.04 -6.55
N GLY A 99 22.04 1.33 -6.22
CA GLY A 99 23.36 1.97 -6.07
C GLY A 99 24.27 1.96 -7.32
N THR A 100 23.75 1.56 -8.48
CA THR A 100 24.52 1.21 -9.68
C THR A 100 24.58 2.31 -10.74
N THR A 101 23.94 3.46 -10.53
CA THR A 101 23.94 4.58 -11.48
C THR A 101 24.45 5.85 -10.82
N ILE A 102 25.44 6.49 -11.48
CA ILE A 102 25.89 7.84 -11.16
C ILE A 102 24.75 8.79 -11.54
N LEU A 103 23.82 9.00 -10.62
CA LEU A 103 22.64 9.83 -10.83
C LEU A 103 23.06 11.31 -10.76
N THR A 104 23.03 11.99 -11.91
CA THR A 104 23.21 13.45 -11.99
C THR A 104 22.16 14.15 -11.10
N PRO A 105 22.52 15.19 -10.33
CA PRO A 105 21.63 15.86 -9.37
C PRO A 105 20.25 16.26 -9.96
N ASP A 106 20.22 16.66 -11.23
CA ASP A 106 19.00 17.04 -11.95
C ASP A 106 17.99 15.89 -12.12
N HIS A 107 18.47 14.64 -12.21
CA HIS A 107 17.60 13.47 -12.34
C HIS A 107 17.01 13.06 -10.98
N LEU A 108 17.76 13.27 -9.89
CA LEU A 108 17.29 13.05 -8.51
C LEU A 108 16.25 14.08 -8.07
N GLN A 109 16.41 15.35 -8.45
CA GLN A 109 15.40 16.37 -8.15
C GLN A 109 14.06 16.11 -8.88
N LYS A 110 14.11 15.52 -10.09
CA LYS A 110 12.90 15.05 -10.81
C LYS A 110 12.25 13.79 -10.20
N LEU A 111 12.98 13.07 -9.34
CA LEU A 111 12.48 11.89 -8.62
C LEU A 111 11.89 12.26 -7.25
N GLN A 112 12.24 13.41 -6.68
CA GLN A 112 11.64 13.97 -5.46
C GLN A 112 10.20 14.37 -5.73
N TRP A 113 9.26 13.50 -5.35
CA TRP A 113 7.83 13.83 -5.44
C TRP A 113 7.35 14.69 -4.26
N ARG A 114 8.14 14.76 -3.18
CA ARG A 114 7.85 15.55 -2.00
C ARG A 114 9.09 16.35 -1.63
N GLU A 115 8.91 17.66 -1.39
CA GLU A 115 10.01 18.58 -1.06
C GLU A 115 10.74 18.19 0.25
N SER A 116 10.09 17.44 1.14
CA SER A 116 10.69 16.95 2.39
C SER A 116 11.61 15.73 2.20
N TRP A 117 11.88 15.31 0.97
CA TRP A 117 12.76 14.17 0.68
C TRP A 117 14.18 14.65 0.43
N ASP A 118 14.93 14.90 1.50
CA ASP A 118 16.35 15.24 1.37
C ASP A 118 17.16 13.97 1.07
N PHE A 119 17.63 13.85 -0.17
CA PHE A 119 18.64 12.85 -0.53
C PHE A 119 20.01 13.41 -0.16
N VAL A 120 20.81 12.66 0.60
CA VAL A 120 22.17 13.08 0.96
C VAL A 120 23.02 13.09 -0.30
N TYR A 121 23.32 14.28 -0.82
CA TYR A 121 24.30 14.49 -1.87
C TYR A 121 25.69 14.36 -1.24
N SER A 122 26.35 13.21 -1.39
CA SER A 122 27.78 13.12 -1.05
C SER A 122 28.56 13.93 -2.08
N LEU A 123 29.06 15.09 -1.64
CA LEU A 123 30.10 15.88 -2.31
C LEU A 123 31.38 15.07 -2.50
#